data_AF-A0AAP8G4I9-F1
#
_entry.id   AF-A0AAP8G4I9-F1
#
_cell.length_a   1.000
_cell.length_b   1.000
_cell.length_c   1.000
_cell.angle_alpha   90.00
_cell.angle_beta   90.00
_cell.angle_gamma   90.00
#
_symmetry.space_group_name_H-M   'P 1'
#
loop_
_entity.id
_entity.type
_entity.pdbx_description
1 polymer ?
#
loop_
_entity_poly.entity_id
_entity_poly.type
_entity_poly.pdbx_seq_one_letter_code
_entity_poly.pdbx_strand_id
1 'polypeptide(L)'
;MNAFLSIHPFLRCEDLSLMRPALALAGLLLLLAALLWRRTRWRQAGRAPAAGSSTPSDLHQLLQMRKAAPPARGADSAPPPQAPRAPGAPPFELARLDAMFGHDRRLQGEILALFVAETRDRLAGIAHALRCERTAPARVLAQEILDGSLAMGLLPLQALARQAVHAGFANDIGALRRLHAELLMALDTLSQAVTALQTGAVLAEERSGAGSRP
;
A
#
# COMPACT_ATOMS: atom_id res chain seq x y z
N MET A 1 64.73 23.49 -16.64
CA MET A 1 64.40 23.61 -15.21
C MET A 1 63.17 22.77 -14.93
N ASN A 2 63.36 21.71 -14.14
CA ASN A 2 62.44 20.87 -13.34
C ASN A 2 60.99 21.34 -13.21
N ALA A 3 59.93 20.56 -12.98
CA ALA A 3 59.52 19.15 -12.86
C ALA A 3 58.07 19.26 -12.27
N PHE A 4 57.04 18.45 -12.52
CA PHE A 4 56.76 17.09 -12.07
C PHE A 4 55.25 16.83 -12.36
N LEU A 5 54.95 15.67 -12.94
CA LEU A 5 53.82 14.77 -12.64
C LEU A 5 52.42 15.31 -12.27
N SER A 6 51.46 15.03 -13.15
CA SER A 6 50.15 14.45 -12.74
C SER A 6 49.55 13.60 -13.88
N ILE A 7 50.04 12.36 -13.96
CA ILE A 7 49.32 11.10 -14.12
C ILE A 7 47.87 11.22 -14.69
N HIS A 8 47.71 10.94 -15.98
CA HIS A 8 46.46 10.42 -16.54
C HIS A 8 46.75 9.19 -17.41
N PRO A 9 46.69 7.97 -16.84
CA PRO A 9 46.67 6.76 -17.65
C PRO A 9 45.24 6.22 -17.74
N PHE A 10 44.96 5.61 -18.89
CA PHE A 10 43.84 4.73 -19.21
C PHE A 10 42.62 5.33 -19.94
N LEU A 11 42.87 5.65 -21.20
CA LEU A 11 42.16 5.02 -22.32
C LEU A 11 42.04 3.50 -22.10
N ARG A 12 40.87 3.00 -21.68
CA ARG A 12 40.29 1.67 -21.99
C ARG A 12 39.00 1.44 -21.21
N CYS A 13 37.87 1.73 -21.83
CA CYS A 13 36.56 1.13 -21.50
C CYS A 13 35.57 1.39 -22.65
N GLU A 14 35.85 0.86 -23.85
CA GLU A 14 34.90 0.93 -24.97
C GLU A 14 33.82 -0.17 -24.96
N ASP A 15 33.89 -1.18 -24.09
CA ASP A 15 32.92 -2.31 -24.15
C ASP A 15 31.78 -2.27 -23.12
N LEU A 16 31.72 -1.30 -22.20
CA LEU A 16 30.67 -1.25 -21.16
C LEU A 16 29.50 -0.32 -21.47
N SER A 17 29.60 0.53 -22.51
CA SER A 17 28.58 1.57 -22.77
C SER A 17 27.42 1.12 -23.68
N LEU A 18 27.51 -0.03 -24.33
CA LEU A 18 26.47 -0.52 -25.27
C LEU A 18 25.46 -1.48 -24.62
N MET A 19 25.81 -2.16 -23.53
CA MET A 19 24.90 -3.11 -22.86
C MET A 19 23.79 -2.43 -22.06
N ARG A 20 24.04 -1.24 -21.49
CA ARG A 20 23.03 -0.48 -20.72
C ARG A 20 21.85 0.01 -21.57
N PRO A 21 22.04 0.63 -22.76
CA PRO A 21 20.91 1.00 -23.60
C PRO A 21 20.20 -0.23 -24.19
N ALA A 22 20.94 -1.31 -24.50
CA ALA A 22 20.33 -2.55 -25.00
C ALA A 22 19.41 -3.22 -23.96
N LEU A 23 19.83 -3.27 -22.70
CA LEU A 23 18.99 -3.79 -21.60
C LEU A 23 17.79 -2.87 -21.29
N ALA A 24 17.98 -1.55 -21.38
CA ALA A 24 16.89 -0.60 -21.21
C ALA A 24 15.83 -0.75 -22.33
N LEU A 25 16.27 -0.95 -23.58
CA LEU A 25 15.38 -1.20 -24.72
C LEU A 25 14.68 -2.56 -24.61
N ALA A 26 15.40 -3.61 -24.17
CA ALA A 26 14.79 -4.92 -23.92
C ALA A 26 13.73 -4.85 -22.81
N GLY A 27 13.99 -4.12 -21.71
CA GLY A 27 13.02 -3.89 -20.65
C GLY A 27 11.79 -3.11 -21.13
N LEU A 28 11.98 -2.07 -21.95
CA LEU A 28 10.89 -1.31 -22.55
C LEU A 28 10.03 -2.18 -23.48
N LEU A 29 10.67 -3.03 -24.31
CA LEU A 29 9.97 -3.95 -25.22
C LEU A 29 9.16 -5.00 -24.44
N LEU A 30 9.69 -5.55 -23.36
CA LEU A 30 8.95 -6.48 -22.49
C LEU A 30 7.76 -5.79 -21.80
N LEU A 31 7.93 -4.54 -21.37
CA LEU A 31 6.85 -3.77 -20.75
C LEU A 31 5.74 -3.45 -21.77
N LEU A 32 6.11 -3.10 -23.00
CA LEU A 32 5.15 -2.92 -24.11
C LEU A 32 4.44 -4.23 -24.47
N ALA A 33 5.17 -5.35 -24.53
CA ALA A 33 4.59 -6.67 -24.76
C ALA A 33 3.58 -7.05 -23.66
N ALA A 34 3.90 -6.79 -22.38
CA ALA A 34 3.01 -7.03 -21.27
C ALA A 34 1.75 -6.14 -21.31
N LEU A 35 1.89 -4.86 -21.67
CA LEU A 35 0.76 -3.93 -21.84
C LEU A 35 -0.12 -4.32 -23.03
N LEU A 36 0.46 -4.73 -24.15
CA LEU A 36 -0.27 -5.21 -25.32
C LEU A 36 -1.00 -6.52 -24.99
N TRP A 37 -0.34 -7.45 -24.29
CA TRP A 37 -0.94 -8.70 -23.82
C TRP A 37 -2.12 -8.45 -22.87
N ARG A 38 -1.98 -7.51 -21.94
CA ARG A 38 -3.08 -7.09 -21.07
C ARG A 38 -4.21 -6.48 -21.90
N ARG A 39 -3.90 -5.62 -22.87
CA ARG A 39 -4.93 -4.96 -23.72
C ARG A 39 -5.66 -5.95 -24.63
N THR A 40 -4.99 -6.97 -25.18
CA THR A 40 -5.63 -8.01 -25.99
C THR A 40 -6.49 -8.93 -25.15
N ARG A 41 -6.04 -9.30 -23.93
CA ARG A 41 -6.86 -10.09 -23.00
C ARG A 41 -8.16 -9.38 -22.61
N TRP A 42 -8.12 -8.05 -22.42
CA TRP A 42 -9.31 -7.25 -22.15
C TRP A 42 -10.24 -7.13 -23.37
N ARG A 43 -9.69 -7.09 -24.59
CA ARG A 43 -10.50 -7.10 -25.82
C ARG A 43 -11.08 -8.47 -26.15
N GLN A 44 -10.42 -9.56 -25.77
CA GLN A 44 -10.93 -10.92 -25.93
C GLN A 44 -12.02 -11.24 -24.90
N ALA A 45 -11.90 -10.74 -23.66
CA ALA A 45 -12.99 -10.78 -22.68
C ALA A 45 -14.22 -9.93 -23.09
N GLY A 46 -14.05 -8.96 -23.99
CA GLY A 46 -15.13 -8.17 -24.59
C GLY A 46 -15.65 -8.69 -25.94
N ARG A 47 -15.13 -9.81 -26.46
CA ARG A 47 -15.57 -10.43 -27.73
C ARG A 47 -15.80 -11.93 -27.54
N ALA A 48 -16.85 -12.27 -26.81
CA ALA A 48 -17.63 -13.48 -27.06
C ALA A 48 -19.09 -13.05 -27.32
N PRO A 49 -19.76 -13.54 -28.38
CA PRO A 49 -21.02 -12.99 -28.87
C PRO A 49 -22.24 -13.81 -28.42
N ALA A 50 -23.35 -13.15 -28.07
CA ALA A 50 -24.64 -13.22 -28.77
C ALA A 50 -25.83 -12.73 -27.93
N ALA A 51 -26.75 -12.08 -28.64
CA ALA A 51 -28.18 -11.89 -28.36
C ALA A 51 -28.60 -10.83 -27.34
N GLY A 52 -29.26 -9.78 -27.84
CA GLY A 52 -30.07 -8.88 -27.01
C GLY A 52 -30.03 -7.43 -27.47
N SER A 53 -30.69 -7.13 -28.57
CA SER A 53 -31.16 -5.79 -28.89
C SER A 53 -31.93 -5.19 -27.69
N SER A 54 -31.40 -4.15 -27.06
CA SER A 54 -32.20 -3.24 -26.23
C SER A 54 -31.56 -1.86 -26.21
N THR A 55 -32.43 -0.87 -26.29
CA THR A 55 -32.22 0.51 -26.73
C THR A 55 -31.59 1.39 -25.65
N PRO A 56 -30.93 2.51 -26.03
CA PRO A 56 -30.40 3.50 -25.09
C PRO A 56 -31.47 4.34 -24.36
N SER A 57 -32.77 3.97 -24.44
CA SER A 57 -33.86 4.70 -23.77
C SER A 57 -33.99 4.38 -22.27
N ASP A 58 -33.49 3.22 -21.83
CA ASP A 58 -33.70 2.74 -20.45
C ASP A 58 -32.89 3.52 -19.40
N LEU A 59 -31.70 4.02 -19.76
CA LEU A 59 -30.84 4.74 -18.82
C LEU A 59 -31.44 6.10 -18.45
N HIS A 60 -32.10 6.76 -19.40
CA HIS A 60 -32.78 8.03 -19.16
C HIS A 60 -34.03 7.85 -18.29
N GLN A 61 -34.74 6.72 -18.48
CA GLN A 61 -35.91 6.38 -17.68
C GLN A 61 -35.53 6.03 -16.23
N LEU A 62 -34.41 5.33 -16.02
CA LEU A 62 -33.86 5.04 -14.70
C LEU A 62 -33.37 6.29 -13.96
N LEU A 63 -32.80 7.27 -14.69
CA LEU A 63 -32.39 8.55 -14.10
C LEU A 63 -33.58 9.45 -13.74
N GLN A 64 -34.67 9.41 -14.52
CA GLN A 64 -35.90 10.14 -14.24
C GLN A 64 -36.63 9.58 -13.00
N MET A 65 -36.70 8.25 -12.85
CA MET A 65 -37.32 7.65 -11.66
C MET A 65 -36.55 7.94 -10.37
N ARG A 66 -35.21 8.04 -10.44
CA ARG A 66 -34.40 8.42 -9.26
C ARG A 66 -34.57 9.89 -8.86
N LYS A 67 -35.02 10.75 -9.78
CA LYS A 67 -35.21 12.19 -9.55
C LYS A 67 -36.59 12.53 -8.94
N ALA A 68 -37.55 11.61 -9.01
CA ALA A 68 -38.91 11.81 -8.49
C ALA A 68 -39.14 11.30 -7.05
N ALA A 69 -38.11 10.75 -6.39
CA ALA A 69 -38.21 10.38 -4.98
C ALA A 69 -38.02 11.62 -4.09
N PRO A 70 -38.97 11.98 -3.21
CA PRO A 70 -38.78 13.07 -2.26
C PRO A 70 -37.65 12.72 -1.27
N PRO A 71 -36.81 13.68 -0.86
CA PRO A 71 -35.68 13.40 0.02
C PRO A 71 -36.18 12.98 1.40
N ALA A 72 -35.97 11.71 1.75
CA ALA A 72 -36.12 11.25 3.11
C ALA A 72 -35.09 11.97 3.98
N ARG A 73 -35.62 12.77 4.91
CA ARG A 73 -34.94 13.43 6.03
C ARG A 73 -33.71 12.64 6.50
N GLY A 74 -32.58 13.34 6.52
CA GLY A 74 -31.32 12.87 7.08
C GLY A 74 -31.51 12.31 8.48
N ALA A 75 -31.34 11.00 8.61
CA ALA A 75 -30.77 10.41 9.79
C ALA A 75 -29.26 10.59 9.65
N ASP A 76 -28.76 11.63 10.31
CA ASP A 76 -27.36 11.92 10.54
C ASP A 76 -26.77 10.74 11.33
N SER A 77 -26.44 9.66 10.62
CA SER A 77 -25.70 8.53 11.17
C SER A 77 -24.24 8.94 11.15
N ALA A 78 -23.87 9.75 12.13
CA ALA A 78 -22.48 9.87 12.54
C ALA A 78 -21.90 8.45 12.67
N PRO A 79 -20.70 8.17 12.14
CA PRO A 79 -20.07 6.88 12.35
C PRO A 79 -20.00 6.63 13.86
N PRO A 80 -20.33 5.40 14.33
CA PRO A 80 -20.37 5.14 15.76
C PRO A 80 -19.02 5.51 16.38
N PRO A 81 -19.00 6.19 17.53
CA PRO A 81 -17.76 6.49 18.23
C PRO A 81 -17.03 5.18 18.46
N GLN A 82 -15.80 5.10 17.94
CA GLN A 82 -14.92 3.96 18.16
C GLN A 82 -14.78 3.79 19.67
N ALA A 83 -15.31 2.69 20.21
CA ALA A 83 -15.21 2.38 21.63
C ALA A 83 -13.73 2.47 22.05
N PRO A 84 -13.42 3.06 23.21
CA PRO A 84 -12.05 3.15 23.70
C PRO A 84 -11.43 1.75 23.71
N ARG A 85 -10.40 1.53 22.91
CA ARG A 85 -9.69 0.24 22.89
C ARG A 85 -9.16 -0.02 24.28
N ALA A 86 -9.38 -1.25 24.77
CA ALA A 86 -8.75 -1.72 25.98
C ALA A 86 -7.21 -1.50 25.85
N PRO A 87 -6.57 -0.89 26.86
CA PRO A 87 -5.11 -0.78 26.89
C PRO A 87 -4.50 -2.17 26.70
N GLY A 88 -3.75 -2.36 25.61
CA GLY A 88 -3.08 -3.63 25.29
C GLY A 88 -3.67 -4.45 24.15
N ALA A 89 -4.76 -4.01 23.50
CA ALA A 89 -5.21 -4.66 22.26
C ALA A 89 -4.19 -4.41 21.12
N PRO A 90 -3.83 -5.44 20.32
CA PRO A 90 -2.89 -5.26 19.22
C PRO A 90 -3.43 -4.26 18.19
N PRO A 91 -2.55 -3.54 17.45
CA PRO A 91 -2.96 -2.57 16.44
C PRO A 91 -3.55 -3.20 15.17
N PHE A 92 -3.85 -4.51 15.19
CA PHE A 92 -4.36 -5.30 14.07
C PHE A 92 -5.44 -6.30 14.52
N GLU A 93 -6.30 -6.68 13.59
CA GLU A 93 -7.35 -7.69 13.81
C GLU A 93 -6.80 -9.11 13.67
N LEU A 94 -6.52 -9.77 14.79
CA LEU A 94 -5.96 -11.14 14.78
C LEU A 94 -6.83 -12.14 14.01
N ALA A 95 -8.16 -12.08 14.19
CA ALA A 95 -9.11 -12.94 13.50
C ALA A 95 -9.05 -12.79 11.96
N ARG A 96 -8.72 -11.59 11.47
CA ARG A 96 -8.56 -11.34 10.03
C ARG A 96 -7.25 -11.96 9.52
N LEU A 97 -6.17 -11.83 10.28
CA LEU A 97 -4.90 -12.48 9.95
C LEU A 97 -5.04 -14.01 9.96
N ASP A 98 -5.80 -14.54 10.92
CA ASP A 98 -6.12 -15.97 11.01
C ASP A 98 -6.92 -16.43 9.77
N ALA A 99 -7.87 -15.63 9.30
CA ALA A 99 -8.63 -15.92 8.08
C ALA A 99 -7.78 -15.84 6.80
N MET A 100 -6.77 -14.97 6.76
CA MET A 100 -5.93 -14.77 5.56
C MET A 100 -4.75 -15.75 5.48
N PHE A 101 -4.12 -16.05 6.61
CA PHE A 101 -2.83 -16.74 6.67
C PHE A 101 -2.86 -18.01 7.54
N GLY A 102 -4.03 -18.41 8.04
CA GLY A 102 -4.15 -19.50 9.01
C GLY A 102 -3.61 -19.10 10.39
N HIS A 103 -3.45 -20.06 11.30
CA HIS A 103 -3.10 -19.81 12.70
C HIS A 103 -1.58 -19.77 12.98
N ASP A 104 -0.75 -19.75 11.94
CA ASP A 104 0.71 -19.69 12.07
C ASP A 104 1.16 -18.28 12.46
N ARG A 105 1.45 -18.09 13.75
CA ARG A 105 1.87 -16.81 14.33
C ARG A 105 3.22 -16.33 13.79
N ARG A 106 4.12 -17.25 13.42
CA ARG A 106 5.42 -16.90 12.86
C ARG A 106 5.25 -16.34 11.45
N LEU A 107 4.50 -17.04 10.59
CA LEU A 107 4.18 -16.56 9.25
C LEU A 107 3.45 -15.22 9.28
N GLN A 108 2.44 -15.08 10.15
CA GLN A 108 1.73 -13.80 10.32
C GLN A 108 2.67 -12.67 10.72
N GLY A 109 3.60 -12.93 11.65
CA GLY A 109 4.62 -11.97 12.06
C GLY A 109 5.55 -11.57 10.91
N GLU A 110 6.01 -12.54 10.10
CA GLU A 110 6.87 -12.28 8.94
C GLU A 110 6.16 -11.41 7.88
N ILE A 111 4.88 -11.70 7.58
CA ILE A 111 4.09 -10.92 6.63
C ILE A 111 3.87 -9.49 7.14
N LEU A 112 3.54 -9.32 8.42
CA LEU A 112 3.39 -7.99 9.01
C LEU A 112 4.74 -7.25 9.05
N ALA A 113 5.85 -7.92 9.29
CA ALA A 113 7.19 -7.31 9.24
C ALA A 113 7.53 -6.81 7.84
N LEU A 114 7.20 -7.57 6.80
CA LEU A 114 7.34 -7.13 5.41
C LEU A 114 6.51 -5.86 5.16
N PHE A 115 5.25 -5.86 5.58
CA PHE A 115 4.39 -4.68 5.46
C PHE A 115 4.97 -3.46 6.19
N VAL A 116 5.54 -3.65 7.39
CA VAL A 116 6.18 -2.57 8.15
C VAL A 116 7.37 -1.99 7.38
N ALA A 117 8.21 -2.85 6.80
CA ALA A 117 9.37 -2.43 6.02
C ALA A 117 8.94 -1.61 4.79
N GLU A 118 8.00 -2.11 3.99
CA GLU A 118 7.54 -1.36 2.81
C GLU A 118 6.82 -0.06 3.18
N THR A 119 6.07 -0.05 4.28
CA THR A 119 5.37 1.16 4.76
C THR A 119 6.37 2.22 5.21
N ARG A 120 7.49 1.83 5.82
CA ARG A 120 8.58 2.74 6.18
C ARG A 120 9.15 3.44 4.95
N ASP A 121 9.35 2.72 3.86
CA ASP A 121 9.82 3.28 2.58
C ASP A 121 8.80 4.26 1.99
N ARG A 122 7.51 3.93 2.03
CA ARG A 122 6.44 4.84 1.61
C ARG A 122 6.40 6.11 2.45
N LEU A 123 6.56 6.02 3.78
CA LEU A 123 6.64 7.17 4.67
C LEU A 123 7.88 8.04 4.40
N ALA A 124 9.01 7.45 4.03
CA ALA A 124 10.19 8.20 3.58
C ALA A 124 9.91 8.95 2.27
N GLY A 125 9.19 8.32 1.34
CA GLY A 125 8.71 8.94 0.10
C GLY A 125 7.75 10.11 0.36
N ILE A 126 6.83 9.98 1.31
CA ILE A 126 5.94 11.08 1.73
C ILE A 126 6.77 12.22 2.32
N ALA A 127 7.72 11.93 3.22
CA ALA A 127 8.58 12.96 3.79
C ALA A 127 9.34 13.73 2.70
N HIS A 128 9.85 13.04 1.67
CA HIS A 128 10.50 13.69 0.53
C HIS A 128 9.52 14.57 -0.26
N ALA A 129 8.33 14.07 -0.58
CA ALA A 129 7.30 14.84 -1.28
C ALA A 129 6.91 16.12 -0.52
N LEU A 130 6.78 16.05 0.81
CA LEU A 130 6.46 17.18 1.68
C LEU A 130 7.60 18.21 1.80
N ARG A 131 8.87 17.79 1.70
CA ARG A 131 10.01 18.71 1.60
C ARG A 131 10.02 19.46 0.27
N CYS A 132 9.57 18.80 -0.81
CA CYS A 132 9.41 19.42 -2.12
C CYS A 132 8.07 20.16 -2.29
N GLU A 133 7.26 20.28 -1.24
CA GLU A 133 5.93 20.93 -1.27
C GLU A 133 4.95 20.32 -2.29
N ARG A 134 5.10 19.03 -2.60
CA ARG A 134 4.24 18.31 -3.56
C ARG A 134 3.23 17.43 -2.83
N THR A 135 1.96 17.82 -2.87
CA THR A 135 0.84 17.11 -2.23
C THR A 135 0.42 15.86 -2.99
N ALA A 136 0.44 15.89 -4.33
CA ALA A 136 -0.03 14.78 -5.15
C ALA A 136 0.79 13.48 -4.98
N PRO A 137 2.14 13.48 -5.00
CA PRO A 137 2.93 12.28 -4.72
C PRO A 137 2.76 11.77 -3.29
N ALA A 138 2.68 12.69 -2.31
CA ALA A 138 2.43 12.32 -0.90
C ALA A 138 1.08 11.59 -0.75
N ARG A 139 0.04 12.08 -1.45
CA ARG A 139 -1.28 11.45 -1.48
C ARG A 139 -1.26 10.04 -2.06
N VAL A 140 -0.53 9.82 -3.16
CA VAL A 140 -0.45 8.49 -3.79
C VAL A 140 0.17 7.49 -2.83
N LEU A 141 1.27 7.85 -2.17
CA LEU A 141 1.91 6.99 -1.18
C LEU A 141 1.02 6.76 0.05
N ALA A 142 0.29 7.79 0.51
CA ALA A 142 -0.70 7.62 1.57
C ALA A 142 -1.85 6.67 1.17
N GLN A 143 -2.26 6.69 -0.10
CA GLN A 143 -3.26 5.76 -0.63
C GLN A 143 -2.74 4.32 -0.63
N GLU A 144 -1.50 4.08 -1.02
CA GLU A 144 -0.90 2.73 -0.97
C GLU A 144 -0.85 2.19 0.46
N ILE A 145 -0.50 3.04 1.45
CA ILE A 145 -0.54 2.68 2.86
C ILE A 145 -1.99 2.36 3.29
N LEU A 146 -2.96 3.16 2.85
CA LEU A 146 -4.38 2.93 3.12
C LEU A 146 -4.84 1.57 2.57
N ASP A 147 -4.50 1.25 1.33
CA ASP A 147 -4.91 0.01 0.68
C ASP A 147 -4.30 -1.22 1.38
N GLY A 148 -3.01 -1.17 1.72
CA GLY A 148 -2.35 -2.24 2.46
C GLY A 148 -2.90 -2.41 3.89
N SER A 149 -3.14 -1.29 4.58
CA SER A 149 -3.72 -1.31 5.94
C SER A 149 -5.16 -1.86 5.97
N LEU A 150 -5.95 -1.57 4.93
CA LEU A 150 -7.29 -2.12 4.73
C LEU A 150 -7.25 -3.64 4.56
N ALA A 151 -6.34 -4.13 3.71
CA ALA A 151 -6.21 -5.57 3.44
C ALA A 151 -5.87 -6.33 4.73
N MET A 152 -4.99 -5.80 5.57
CA MET A 152 -4.50 -6.44 6.79
C MET A 152 -5.32 -6.15 8.07
N GLY A 153 -6.33 -5.28 8.00
CA GLY A 153 -7.12 -4.89 9.18
C GLY A 153 -6.34 -4.05 10.20
N LEU A 154 -5.46 -3.17 9.72
CA LEU A 154 -4.62 -2.30 10.54
C LEU A 154 -5.35 -0.99 10.83
N LEU A 155 -6.44 -1.09 11.59
CA LEU A 155 -7.40 0.00 11.83
C LEU A 155 -6.78 1.38 12.20
N PRO A 156 -5.76 1.51 13.09
CA PRO A 156 -5.15 2.81 13.38
C PRO A 156 -4.44 3.41 12.16
N LEU A 157 -3.66 2.59 11.47
CA LEU A 157 -2.91 3.01 10.28
C LEU A 157 -3.87 3.38 9.14
N GLN A 158 -4.95 2.62 8.98
CA GLN A 158 -6.02 2.87 8.02
C GLN A 158 -6.68 4.23 8.23
N ALA A 159 -7.04 4.56 9.48
CA ALA A 159 -7.69 5.83 9.79
C ALA A 159 -6.79 7.03 9.45
N LEU A 160 -5.52 6.96 9.85
CA LEU A 160 -4.52 8.00 9.59
C LEU A 160 -4.20 8.14 8.10
N ALA A 161 -4.01 7.02 7.40
CA ALA A 161 -3.72 7.02 5.96
C ALA A 161 -4.89 7.61 5.16
N ARG A 162 -6.14 7.29 5.54
CA ARG A 162 -7.33 7.91 4.94
C ARG A 162 -7.36 9.43 5.14
N GLN A 163 -7.08 9.90 6.36
CA GLN A 163 -7.00 11.34 6.63
C GLN A 163 -5.90 12.01 5.80
N ALA A 164 -4.75 11.34 5.65
CA ALA A 164 -3.64 11.85 4.83
C ALA A 164 -4.03 11.93 3.35
N VAL A 165 -4.76 10.94 2.82
CA VAL A 165 -5.31 11.01 1.46
C VAL A 165 -6.23 12.22 1.28
N HIS A 166 -7.14 12.46 2.23
CA HIS A 166 -8.04 13.62 2.19
C HIS A 166 -7.28 14.95 2.27
N ALA A 167 -6.31 15.07 3.17
CA ALA A 167 -5.45 16.25 3.26
C ALA A 167 -4.68 16.49 1.95
N GLY A 168 -4.25 15.41 1.29
CA GLY A 168 -3.62 15.46 -0.03
C GLY A 168 -4.54 15.95 -1.16
N PHE A 169 -5.84 15.65 -1.12
CA PHE A 169 -6.81 16.24 -2.04
C PHE A 169 -7.10 17.72 -1.73
N ALA A 170 -7.13 18.08 -0.45
CA ALA A 170 -7.32 19.46 0.00
C ALA A 170 -6.06 20.34 -0.19
N ASN A 171 -4.93 19.75 -0.59
CA ASN A 171 -3.62 20.41 -0.67
C ASN A 171 -3.13 21.00 0.66
N ASP A 172 -3.57 20.45 1.79
CA ASP A 172 -3.15 20.90 3.12
C ASP A 172 -1.82 20.23 3.51
N ILE A 173 -0.71 20.87 3.15
CA ILE A 173 0.66 20.42 3.49
C ILE A 173 0.87 20.41 5.01
N GLY A 174 0.25 21.34 5.74
CA GLY A 174 0.38 21.42 7.20
C GLY A 174 -0.25 20.20 7.87
N ALA A 175 -1.47 19.85 7.48
CA ALA A 175 -2.12 18.62 7.94
C ALA A 175 -1.35 17.37 7.53
N LEU A 176 -0.84 17.30 6.28
CA LEU A 176 -0.03 16.16 5.84
C LEU A 176 1.24 15.96 6.66
N ARG A 177 1.92 17.03 7.10
CA ARG A 177 3.10 16.92 7.98
C ARG A 177 2.75 16.36 9.36
N ARG A 178 1.63 16.79 9.94
CA ARG A 178 1.15 16.24 11.22
C ARG A 178 0.77 14.77 11.08
N LEU A 179 -0.01 14.44 10.05
CA LEU A 179 -0.44 13.06 9.77
C LEU A 179 0.73 12.14 9.43
N HIS A 180 1.78 12.65 8.77
CA HIS A 180 3.02 11.90 8.54
C HIS A 180 3.71 11.50 9.85
N ALA A 181 3.79 12.42 10.83
CA ALA A 181 4.33 12.11 12.15
C ALA A 181 3.46 11.09 12.91
N GLU A 182 2.13 11.23 12.84
CA GLU A 182 1.20 10.28 13.45
C GLU A 182 1.29 8.88 12.81
N LEU A 183 1.44 8.81 11.48
CA LEU A 183 1.66 7.55 10.77
C LEU A 183 2.97 6.88 11.18
N LEU A 184 4.04 7.64 11.42
CA LEU A 184 5.30 7.08 11.94
C LEU A 184 5.12 6.47 13.33
N MET A 185 4.40 7.16 14.23
CA MET A 185 4.12 6.63 15.57
C MET A 185 3.26 5.36 15.53
N ALA A 186 2.23 5.34 14.68
CA ALA A 186 1.38 4.17 14.47
C ALA A 186 2.17 2.99 13.88
N LEU A 187 3.10 3.25 12.96
CA LEU A 187 3.96 2.22 12.38
C LEU A 187 4.94 1.65 13.41
N ASP A 188 5.48 2.48 14.30
CA ASP A 188 6.34 2.02 15.40
C ASP A 188 5.56 1.11 16.37
N THR A 189 4.34 1.50 16.72
CA THR A 189 3.45 0.70 17.57
C THR A 189 3.15 -0.66 16.91
N LEU A 190 2.93 -0.67 15.58
CA LEU A 190 2.77 -1.90 14.82
C LEU A 190 4.03 -2.77 14.85
N SER A 191 5.21 -2.17 14.64
CA SER A 191 6.50 -2.88 14.68
C SER A 191 6.74 -3.55 16.03
N GLN A 192 6.41 -2.88 17.13
CA GLN A 192 6.51 -3.44 18.48
C GLN A 192 5.54 -4.62 18.66
N ALA A 193 4.29 -4.49 18.20
CA ALA A 193 3.31 -5.56 18.28
C ALA A 193 3.68 -6.78 17.42
N VAL A 194 4.30 -6.57 16.24
CA VAL A 194 4.83 -7.65 15.39
C VAL A 194 5.95 -8.40 16.12
N THR A 195 6.86 -7.67 16.77
CA THR A 195 7.93 -8.27 17.57
C THR A 195 7.35 -9.15 18.68
N ALA A 196 6.36 -8.62 19.42
CA ALA A 196 5.70 -9.38 20.49
C ALA A 196 5.00 -10.65 19.97
N LEU A 197 4.36 -10.58 18.79
CA LEU A 197 3.73 -11.73 18.15
C LEU A 197 4.74 -12.84 17.83
N GLN A 198 5.89 -12.46 17.25
CA GLN A 198 6.95 -13.40 16.88
C GLN A 198 7.61 -14.02 18.12
N THR A 199 7.90 -13.22 19.15
CA THR A 199 8.45 -13.74 20.42
C THR A 199 7.47 -14.71 21.09
N GLY A 200 6.17 -14.40 21.08
CA GLY A 200 5.14 -15.30 21.61
C GLY A 200 5.08 -16.63 20.86
N ALA A 201 5.28 -16.62 19.54
CA ALA A 201 5.30 -17.83 18.71
C ALA A 201 6.49 -18.75 19.08
N VAL A 202 7.69 -18.18 19.22
CA VAL A 202 8.91 -18.94 19.58
C VAL A 202 8.75 -19.61 20.95
N LEU A 203 8.25 -18.88 21.95
CA LEU A 203 8.04 -19.43 23.29
C LEU A 203 6.98 -20.55 23.33
N ALA A 204 5.97 -20.48 22.47
CA ALA A 204 4.96 -21.53 22.37
C ALA A 204 5.53 -22.82 21.74
N GLU A 205 6.40 -22.68 20.75
CA GLU A 205 7.09 -23.79 20.08
C GLU A 205 8.05 -24.52 21.05
N GLU A 206 8.84 -23.78 21.83
CA GLU A 206 9.74 -24.34 22.85
C GLU A 206 8.99 -25.15 23.93
N ARG A 207 7.84 -24.65 24.40
CA ARG A 207 7.00 -25.36 25.38
C ARG A 207 6.40 -26.64 24.84
N SER A 208 5.98 -26.64 23.57
CA SER A 208 5.45 -27.82 22.89
C SER A 208 6.54 -28.89 22.69
N GLY A 209 7.74 -28.46 22.30
CA GLY A 209 8.89 -29.35 22.11
C GLY A 209 9.41 -29.99 23.41
N ALA A 210 9.31 -29.28 24.54
CA ALA A 210 9.73 -29.80 25.84
C ALA A 210 8.80 -30.88 26.41
N GLY A 211 7.51 -30.88 26.05
CA GLY A 211 6.53 -31.87 26.50
C GLY A 211 6.55 -33.21 25.75
N SER A 212 7.36 -33.34 24.70
CA SER A 212 7.34 -34.49 23.79
C SER A 212 8.59 -35.37 23.84
N ARG A 213 9.40 -35.27 24.91
CA ARG A 213 10.52 -36.19 25.15
C ARG A 213 10.08 -37.33 26.07
N PRO A 214 10.22 -38.61 25.65
CA PRO A 214 9.94 -39.77 26.49
C PRO A 214 10.96 -39.93 27.63
#